data_AF-A0A1F8QEA3-F1
#
_entry.id   AF-A0A1F8QEA3-F1
#
_cell.length_a   1.000
_cell.length_b   1.000
_cell.length_c   1.000
_cell.angle_alpha   90.00
_cell.angle_beta   90.00
_cell.angle_gamma   90.00
#
_symmetry.space_group_name_H-M   'P 1'
#
loop_
_entity.id
_entity.type
_entity.pdbx_description
1 polymer ?
#
loop_
_entity_poly.entity_id
_entity_poly.type
_entity_poly.pdbx_seq_one_letter_code
_entity_poly.pdbx_strand_id
1 'polypeptide(L)'
;MNSAAGSRLEDTRLTGRRLGIARAFSLGLTIVYLTMLAVSLPLYWHKLLGDPYGLEESLAQMGSSLHFFVVYVFVLNFIVISSLLTMAFLIFIRKSDDWMALMVSLMMMSICAVTLPITGVLAEAGQVISLCYHALRALGVGIGLAVLFLFPDGHFVPKWTRYMLVLWFLNGLSWLFFPNLAPLAVPADMRTPVQLRMLAFTLIWFGVGLFSQIYRYKRGSDPIQRQQTKWVVFGFVMFMVGMFAISLPVLFLPVLRQPGSVLMVYLMIEIPFVLFCLTLVPLTIMISILKYQLWDIDALIRRTLAYTVLTGTLAGLYFFSVLLLQALFNWLVGRSDNLALVGSTLAIAAAFNPLRTRIQENIDRRFYRRKYDSERLVTTFGASLRDEVEIDQLANRLLLAVQETLQPDGAELWLVEAREGKHWIQVTRSSIYPRRF
;
A
#
# COMPACT_ATOMS: atom_id res chain seq x y z
N MET A 1 -27.65 -20.12 -2.36
CA MET A 1 -26.37 -20.15 -1.58
C MET A 1 -25.57 -18.84 -1.67
N ASN A 2 -25.89 -17.88 -2.56
CA ASN A 2 -25.28 -16.53 -2.56
C ASN A 2 -25.76 -15.59 -1.43
N SER A 3 -26.80 -15.94 -0.66
CA SER A 3 -27.36 -15.03 0.35
C SER A 3 -26.57 -14.95 1.66
N ALA A 4 -25.86 -16.01 2.06
CA ALA A 4 -25.14 -16.05 3.34
C ALA A 4 -23.76 -15.36 3.30
N ALA A 5 -23.14 -15.26 2.11
CA ALA A 5 -21.91 -14.49 1.92
C ALA A 5 -22.20 -12.99 1.82
N GLY A 6 -23.32 -12.62 1.15
CA GLY A 6 -23.82 -11.24 1.12
C GLY A 6 -24.20 -10.71 2.50
N SER A 7 -24.87 -11.53 3.33
CA SER A 7 -25.34 -11.08 4.65
C SER A 7 -24.23 -10.79 5.67
N ARG A 8 -23.02 -11.36 5.51
CA ARG A 8 -21.90 -11.15 6.47
C ARG A 8 -21.01 -9.96 6.10
N LEU A 9 -20.93 -9.58 4.83
CA LEU A 9 -20.28 -8.32 4.40
C LEU A 9 -21.16 -7.10 4.70
N GLU A 10 -22.46 -7.30 4.97
CA GLU A 10 -23.35 -6.24 5.48
C GLU A 10 -23.05 -5.87 6.93
N ASP A 11 -22.56 -6.82 7.76
CA ASP A 11 -22.26 -6.59 9.18
C ASP A 11 -21.07 -5.63 9.41
N THR A 12 -20.19 -5.46 8.41
CA THR A 12 -19.04 -4.55 8.50
C THR A 12 -19.31 -3.14 7.99
N ARG A 13 -20.49 -2.89 7.40
CA ARG A 13 -20.83 -1.57 6.87
C ARG A 13 -21.23 -0.58 7.96
N LEU A 14 -20.61 0.58 7.93
CA LEU A 14 -20.91 1.73 8.77
C LEU A 14 -21.82 2.70 8.01
N THR A 15 -22.88 3.17 8.66
CA THR A 15 -23.80 4.16 8.09
C THR A 15 -24.08 5.31 9.06
N GLY A 16 -24.53 6.45 8.52
CA GLY A 16 -24.93 7.62 9.29
C GLY A 16 -23.84 8.17 10.22
N ARG A 17 -24.21 8.43 11.48
CA ARG A 17 -23.33 9.06 12.50
C ARG A 17 -22.10 8.19 12.84
N ARG A 18 -22.25 6.85 12.85
CA ARG A 18 -21.15 5.92 13.16
C ARG A 18 -20.03 6.01 12.12
N LEU A 19 -20.39 6.12 10.84
CA LEU A 19 -19.45 6.33 9.75
C LEU A 19 -18.68 7.66 9.90
N GLY A 20 -19.39 8.75 10.20
CA GLY A 20 -18.77 10.06 10.43
C GLY A 20 -17.73 10.04 11.56
N ILE A 21 -18.09 9.42 12.69
CA ILE A 21 -17.18 9.27 13.84
C ILE A 21 -15.96 8.41 13.48
N ALA A 22 -16.17 7.28 12.79
CA ALA A 22 -15.08 6.38 12.40
C ALA A 22 -14.09 7.06 11.44
N ARG A 23 -14.59 7.81 10.45
CA ARG A 23 -13.76 8.59 9.53
C ARG A 23 -12.99 9.70 10.25
N ALA A 24 -13.66 10.46 11.13
CA ALA A 24 -13.02 11.53 11.89
C ALA A 24 -11.92 10.97 12.81
N PHE A 25 -12.20 9.87 13.50
CA PHE A 25 -11.22 9.18 14.34
C PHE A 25 -10.03 8.67 13.51
N SER A 26 -10.30 8.03 12.38
CA SER A 26 -9.24 7.52 11.49
C SER A 26 -8.38 8.65 10.92
N LEU A 27 -8.98 9.76 10.49
CA LEU A 27 -8.24 10.94 10.01
C LEU A 27 -7.42 11.57 11.12
N GLY A 28 -7.99 11.75 12.31
CA GLY A 28 -7.27 12.28 13.46
C GLY A 28 -6.05 11.44 13.83
N LEU A 29 -6.22 10.12 13.89
CA LEU A 29 -5.12 9.20 14.19
C LEU A 29 -4.05 9.19 13.09
N THR A 30 -4.47 9.25 11.82
CA THR A 30 -3.56 9.40 10.67
C THR A 30 -2.74 10.69 10.76
N ILE A 31 -3.37 11.82 11.11
CA ILE A 31 -2.65 13.10 11.29
C ILE A 31 -1.62 12.96 12.41
N VAL A 32 -1.99 12.38 13.56
CA VAL A 32 -1.05 12.16 14.68
C VAL A 32 0.15 11.31 14.26
N TYR A 33 -0.07 10.21 13.52
CA TYR A 33 1.02 9.38 13.01
C TYR A 33 1.89 10.10 11.96
N LEU A 34 1.30 10.91 11.07
CA LEU A 34 2.05 11.72 10.11
C LEU A 34 2.90 12.79 10.81
N THR A 35 2.35 13.45 11.83
CA THR A 35 3.09 14.43 12.64
C THR A 35 4.25 13.75 13.36
N MET A 36 4.02 12.59 13.98
CA MET A 36 5.08 11.81 14.63
C MET A 36 6.20 11.45 13.65
N LEU A 37 5.85 11.00 12.45
CA LEU A 37 6.82 10.70 11.39
C LEU A 37 7.59 11.96 10.96
N ALA A 38 6.89 13.06 10.69
CA ALA A 38 7.49 14.32 10.22
C ALA A 38 8.49 14.90 11.23
N VAL A 39 8.16 14.86 12.53
CA VAL A 39 9.05 15.31 13.61
C VAL A 39 10.28 14.38 13.75
N SER A 40 10.11 13.10 13.49
CA SER A 40 11.18 12.10 13.62
C SER A 40 12.24 12.21 12.52
N LEU A 41 11.87 12.66 11.31
CA LEU A 41 12.79 12.72 10.16
C LEU A 41 14.07 13.53 10.44
N PRO A 42 14.02 14.82 10.86
CA PRO A 42 15.24 15.57 11.13
C PRO A 42 16.03 15.01 12.32
N LEU A 43 15.36 14.52 13.35
CA LEU A 43 16.00 13.94 14.54
C LEU A 43 16.78 12.67 14.17
N TYR A 44 16.17 11.81 13.35
CA TYR A 44 16.82 10.58 12.89
C TYR A 44 17.97 10.86 11.92
N TRP A 45 17.84 11.90 11.08
CA TRP A 45 18.92 12.35 10.20
C TRP A 45 20.15 12.74 11.01
N HIS A 46 19.97 13.58 12.03
CA HIS A 46 21.06 13.98 12.92
C HIS A 46 21.60 12.80 13.75
N LYS A 47 20.74 11.89 14.20
CA LYS A 47 21.19 10.68 14.93
C LYS A 47 22.11 9.84 14.07
N LEU A 48 21.79 9.60 12.80
CA LEU A 48 22.65 8.81 11.90
C LEU A 48 23.95 9.54 11.53
N LEU A 49 23.94 10.87 11.40
CA LEU A 49 25.16 11.65 11.19
C LEU A 49 26.08 11.67 12.41
N GLY A 50 25.56 11.44 13.61
CA GLY A 50 26.36 11.24 14.82
C GLY A 50 27.06 9.88 14.90
N ASP A 51 27.02 9.10 13.81
CA ASP A 51 27.60 7.76 13.66
C ASP A 51 27.37 6.82 14.85
N PRO A 52 26.10 6.48 15.16
CA PRO A 52 25.76 5.70 16.35
C PRO A 52 26.26 4.25 16.26
N TYR A 53 26.75 3.83 15.09
CA TYR A 53 27.20 2.48 14.78
C TYR A 53 28.71 2.40 14.52
N GLY A 54 29.44 3.53 14.49
CA GLY A 54 30.88 3.57 14.20
C GLY A 54 31.22 3.11 12.77
N LEU A 55 30.45 3.54 11.78
CA LEU A 55 30.55 3.15 10.38
C LEU A 55 31.47 4.05 9.57
N GLU A 56 31.82 5.25 10.04
CA GLU A 56 32.54 6.25 9.26
C GLU A 56 33.86 5.68 8.70
N GLU A 57 34.68 5.05 9.55
CA GLU A 57 35.95 4.44 9.14
C GLU A 57 35.74 3.28 8.14
N SER A 58 34.72 2.45 8.37
CA SER A 58 34.42 1.29 7.53
C SER A 58 33.92 1.70 6.14
N LEU A 59 33.09 2.74 6.09
CA LEU A 59 32.59 3.32 4.84
C LEU A 59 33.73 3.98 4.06
N ALA A 60 34.62 4.71 4.76
CA ALA A 60 35.77 5.35 4.15
C ALA A 60 36.71 4.33 3.47
N GLN A 61 36.94 3.17 4.11
CA GLN A 61 37.72 2.07 3.52
C GLN A 61 37.11 1.53 2.21
N MET A 62 35.78 1.61 2.05
CA MET A 62 35.07 1.19 0.84
C MET A 62 34.82 2.35 -0.15
N GLY A 63 35.46 3.51 0.06
CA GLY A 63 35.29 4.69 -0.79
C GLY A 63 33.91 5.34 -0.69
N SER A 64 33.16 5.06 0.37
CA SER A 64 31.84 5.63 0.68
C SER A 64 31.92 6.60 1.85
N SER A 65 30.88 7.41 2.05
CA SER A 65 30.80 8.37 3.17
C SER A 65 29.65 8.04 4.11
N LEU A 66 29.74 8.52 5.35
CA LEU A 66 28.63 8.44 6.31
C LEU A 66 27.36 9.09 5.73
N HIS A 67 27.50 10.24 5.06
CA HIS A 67 26.39 10.93 4.41
C HIS A 67 25.71 10.07 3.33
N PHE A 68 26.47 9.28 2.57
CA PHE A 68 25.90 8.33 1.61
C PHE A 68 25.02 7.29 2.31
N PHE A 69 25.49 6.72 3.43
CA PHE A 69 24.71 5.77 4.23
C PHE A 69 23.41 6.40 4.77
N VAL A 70 23.46 7.64 5.28
CA VAL A 70 22.26 8.36 5.75
C VAL A 70 21.25 8.53 4.61
N VAL A 71 21.68 9.03 3.45
CA VAL A 71 20.82 9.20 2.26
C VAL A 71 20.22 7.86 1.83
N TYR A 72 21.03 6.81 1.78
CA TYR A 72 20.61 5.45 1.44
C TYR A 72 19.45 4.97 2.33
N VAL A 73 19.59 5.10 3.66
CA VAL A 73 18.54 4.71 4.62
C VAL A 73 17.25 5.54 4.42
N PHE A 74 17.38 6.85 4.19
CA PHE A 74 16.22 7.73 3.99
C PHE A 74 15.48 7.46 2.69
N VAL A 75 16.20 7.21 1.59
CA VAL A 75 15.59 6.86 0.29
C VAL A 75 14.79 5.57 0.41
N LEU A 76 15.35 4.53 1.05
CA LEU A 76 14.64 3.26 1.23
C LEU A 76 13.37 3.42 2.09
N ASN A 77 13.47 4.15 3.20
CA ASN A 77 12.31 4.44 4.03
C ASN A 77 11.26 5.26 3.27
N PHE A 78 11.66 6.27 2.48
CA PHE A 78 10.75 7.08 1.68
C PHE A 78 9.96 6.23 0.67
N ILE A 79 10.62 5.28 0.00
CA ILE A 79 9.95 4.35 -0.93
C ILE A 79 8.90 3.52 -0.19
N VAL A 80 9.26 2.92 0.95
CA VAL A 80 8.31 2.08 1.71
C VAL A 80 7.17 2.92 2.28
N ILE A 81 7.46 4.04 2.92
CA ILE A 81 6.46 4.94 3.50
C ILE A 81 5.49 5.41 2.41
N SER A 82 5.98 5.92 1.28
CA SER A 82 5.12 6.40 0.19
C SER A 82 4.24 5.28 -0.37
N SER A 83 4.77 4.07 -0.52
CA SER A 83 3.99 2.91 -1.00
C SER A 83 2.85 2.55 -0.04
N LEU A 84 3.14 2.49 1.27
CA LEU A 84 2.16 2.13 2.30
C LEU A 84 1.11 3.23 2.50
N LEU A 85 1.52 4.51 2.52
CA LEU A 85 0.61 5.64 2.58
C LEU A 85 -0.34 5.66 1.38
N THR A 86 0.17 5.35 0.19
CA THR A 86 -0.65 5.26 -1.02
C THR A 86 -1.68 4.14 -0.90
N MET A 87 -1.27 2.93 -0.50
CA MET A 87 -2.19 1.81 -0.28
C MET A 87 -3.25 2.14 0.78
N ALA A 88 -2.84 2.70 1.92
CA ALA A 88 -3.72 3.10 3.01
C ALA A 88 -4.76 4.14 2.55
N PHE A 89 -4.31 5.17 1.83
CA PHE A 89 -5.16 6.25 1.32
C PHE A 89 -6.17 5.75 0.29
N LEU A 90 -5.76 4.84 -0.61
CA LEU A 90 -6.64 4.23 -1.60
C LEU A 90 -7.76 3.42 -0.94
N ILE A 91 -7.45 2.64 0.09
CA ILE A 91 -8.45 1.89 0.85
C ILE A 91 -9.40 2.86 1.57
N PHE A 92 -8.88 3.89 2.22
CA PHE A 92 -9.67 4.88 2.95
C PHE A 92 -10.70 5.60 2.07
N ILE A 93 -10.27 6.13 0.92
CA ILE A 93 -11.17 6.86 0.02
C ILE A 93 -12.27 5.94 -0.51
N ARG A 94 -11.93 4.68 -0.81
CA ARG A 94 -12.81 3.80 -1.57
C ARG A 94 -13.74 2.96 -0.70
N LYS A 95 -13.32 2.58 0.51
CA LYS A 95 -14.06 1.69 1.41
C LYS A 95 -14.04 2.13 2.88
N SER A 96 -14.00 3.43 3.15
CA SER A 96 -14.17 3.93 4.52
C SER A 96 -15.55 3.65 5.11
N ASP A 97 -16.53 3.23 4.29
CA ASP A 97 -17.83 2.72 4.74
C ASP A 97 -17.76 1.29 5.31
N ASP A 98 -16.67 0.55 5.12
CA ASP A 98 -16.42 -0.73 5.77
C ASP A 98 -15.40 -0.55 6.91
N TRP A 99 -15.79 -0.92 8.14
CA TRP A 99 -14.91 -0.70 9.30
C TRP A 99 -13.65 -1.56 9.29
N MET A 100 -13.71 -2.75 8.67
CA MET A 100 -12.55 -3.64 8.55
C MET A 100 -11.56 -3.08 7.53
N ALA A 101 -12.06 -2.56 6.40
CA ALA A 101 -11.23 -1.86 5.42
C ALA A 101 -10.58 -0.60 6.02
N LEU A 102 -11.33 0.17 6.81
CA LEU A 102 -10.81 1.32 7.53
C LEU A 102 -9.70 0.92 8.53
N MET A 103 -9.87 -0.19 9.24
CA MET A 103 -8.87 -0.70 10.18
C MET A 103 -7.60 -1.18 9.46
N VAL A 104 -7.72 -1.79 8.27
CA VAL A 104 -6.57 -2.15 7.42
C VAL A 104 -5.84 -0.92 6.91
N SER A 105 -6.57 0.14 6.52
CA SER A 105 -5.96 1.43 6.16
C SER A 105 -5.17 2.02 7.34
N LEU A 106 -5.76 2.02 8.54
CA LEU A 106 -5.10 2.45 9.77
C LEU A 106 -3.89 1.59 10.13
N MET A 107 -3.96 0.27 9.89
CA MET A 107 -2.82 -0.63 10.08
C MET A 107 -1.66 -0.21 9.19
N MET A 108 -1.88 -0.05 7.89
CA MET A 108 -0.84 0.37 6.93
C MET A 108 -0.23 1.72 7.32
N MET A 109 -1.07 2.67 7.73
CA MET A 109 -0.65 3.98 8.23
C MET A 109 0.22 3.86 9.50
N SER A 110 -0.18 3.01 10.43
CA SER A 110 0.55 2.80 11.69
C SER A 110 1.90 2.11 11.47
N ILE A 111 2.03 1.22 10.48
CA ILE A 111 3.31 0.57 10.14
C ILE A 111 4.35 1.64 9.76
N CYS A 112 3.96 2.66 8.99
CA CYS A 112 4.85 3.76 8.61
C CYS A 112 5.38 4.54 9.82
N ALA A 113 4.55 4.77 10.82
CA ALA A 113 4.89 5.60 11.95
C ALA A 113 5.54 4.83 13.10
N VAL A 114 5.22 3.56 13.31
CA VAL A 114 5.52 2.87 14.58
C VAL A 114 6.59 1.79 14.44
N THR A 115 6.69 1.17 13.27
CA THR A 115 7.53 -0.01 13.08
C THR A 115 8.87 0.34 12.44
N LEU A 116 8.96 1.48 11.77
CA LEU A 116 10.20 1.94 11.13
C LEU A 116 11.19 2.50 12.16
N PRO A 117 12.51 2.26 11.99
CA PRO A 117 13.54 2.77 12.92
C PRO A 117 13.53 4.30 13.07
N ILE A 118 13.08 5.02 12.03
CA ILE A 118 13.03 6.50 11.99
C ILE A 118 12.39 7.09 13.25
N THR A 119 11.27 6.54 13.71
CA THR A 119 10.52 7.14 14.82
C THR A 119 11.00 6.72 16.20
N GLY A 120 11.91 5.74 16.28
CA GLY A 120 12.52 5.29 17.52
C GLY A 120 13.28 6.39 18.27
N VAL A 121 13.73 7.44 17.58
CA VAL A 121 14.41 8.60 18.18
C VAL A 121 13.54 9.36 19.17
N LEU A 122 12.21 9.30 19.02
CA LEU A 122 11.27 9.94 19.94
C LEU A 122 11.21 9.26 21.30
N ALA A 123 11.67 8.01 21.41
CA ALA A 123 11.79 7.32 22.70
C ALA A 123 12.83 8.01 23.62
N GLU A 124 13.81 8.70 23.04
CA GLU A 124 14.91 9.38 23.74
C GLU A 124 14.69 10.91 23.87
N ALA A 125 13.66 11.47 23.21
CA ALA A 125 13.43 12.92 23.09
C ALA A 125 12.83 13.58 24.35
N GLY A 126 12.85 12.90 25.51
CA GLY A 126 12.29 13.38 26.78
C GLY A 126 11.06 12.60 27.25
N GLN A 127 10.69 12.75 28.53
CA GLN A 127 9.72 11.88 29.20
C GLN A 127 8.31 11.92 28.56
N VAL A 128 7.78 13.12 28.28
CA VAL A 128 6.43 13.27 27.73
C VAL A 128 6.36 12.74 26.28
N ILE A 129 7.37 13.07 25.47
CA ILE A 129 7.44 12.64 24.07
C ILE A 129 7.61 11.11 23.98
N SER A 130 8.46 10.54 24.83
CA SER A 130 8.65 9.10 24.95
C SER A 130 7.35 8.38 25.34
N LEU A 131 6.59 8.92 26.30
CA LEU A 131 5.29 8.36 26.70
C LEU A 131 4.29 8.37 25.53
N CYS A 132 4.20 9.49 24.80
CA CYS A 132 3.37 9.59 23.60
C CYS A 132 3.80 8.59 22.52
N TYR A 133 5.11 8.46 22.28
CA TYR A 133 5.67 7.49 21.34
C TYR A 133 5.28 6.05 21.71
N HIS A 134 5.48 5.64 22.96
CA HIS A 134 5.14 4.29 23.41
C HIS A 134 3.63 4.01 23.38
N ALA A 135 2.79 5.01 23.68
CA ALA A 135 1.34 4.88 23.57
C ALA A 135 0.89 4.68 22.12
N LEU A 136 1.36 5.53 21.21
CA LEU A 136 1.08 5.41 19.77
C LEU A 136 1.65 4.11 19.20
N ARG A 137 2.79 3.66 19.71
CA ARG A 137 3.41 2.41 19.31
C ARG A 137 2.60 1.18 19.71
N ALA A 138 2.14 1.13 20.96
CA ALA A 138 1.24 0.09 21.44
C ALA A 138 -0.07 0.06 20.66
N LEU A 139 -0.64 1.23 20.35
CA LEU A 139 -1.84 1.35 19.52
C LEU A 139 -1.61 0.83 18.09
N GLY A 140 -0.55 1.25 17.42
CA GLY A 140 -0.28 0.89 16.03
C GLY A 140 -0.06 -0.61 15.83
N VAL A 141 0.82 -1.22 16.62
CA VAL A 141 1.04 -2.67 16.55
C VAL A 141 -0.21 -3.44 17.00
N GLY A 142 -0.97 -2.90 17.96
CA GLY A 142 -2.26 -3.45 18.39
C GLY A 142 -3.31 -3.48 17.28
N ILE A 143 -3.37 -2.43 16.45
CA ILE A 143 -4.24 -2.38 15.25
C ILE A 143 -3.81 -3.48 14.26
N GLY A 144 -2.51 -3.67 14.04
CA GLY A 144 -2.00 -4.76 13.19
C GLY A 144 -2.38 -6.16 13.71
N LEU A 145 -2.22 -6.40 15.01
CA LEU A 145 -2.67 -7.66 15.63
C LEU A 145 -4.19 -7.83 15.57
N ALA A 146 -4.95 -6.76 15.77
CA ALA A 146 -6.40 -6.77 15.63
C ALA A 146 -6.81 -7.18 14.21
N VAL A 147 -6.15 -6.63 13.18
CA VAL A 147 -6.36 -7.05 11.78
C VAL A 147 -6.10 -8.54 11.63
N LEU A 148 -5.01 -9.07 12.19
CA LEU A 148 -4.72 -10.51 12.13
C LEU A 148 -5.73 -11.38 12.91
N PHE A 149 -6.44 -10.86 13.90
CA PHE A 149 -7.48 -11.62 14.61
C PHE A 149 -8.86 -11.49 13.98
N LEU A 150 -9.12 -10.41 13.27
CA LEU A 150 -10.46 -10.05 12.77
C LEU A 150 -10.62 -10.37 11.27
N PHE A 151 -9.54 -10.27 10.50
CA PHE A 151 -9.54 -10.45 9.04
C PHE A 151 -10.03 -11.85 8.62
N PRO A 152 -10.82 -11.97 7.53
CA PRO A 152 -11.33 -10.89 6.67
C PRO A 152 -12.64 -10.24 7.15
N ASP A 153 -13.46 -10.94 7.91
CA ASP A 153 -14.87 -10.58 8.13
C ASP A 153 -15.14 -9.75 9.39
N GLY A 154 -14.10 -9.30 10.09
CA GLY A 154 -14.27 -8.47 11.29
C GLY A 154 -14.69 -9.22 12.56
N HIS A 155 -14.61 -10.55 12.58
CA HIS A 155 -15.04 -11.37 13.71
C HIS A 155 -13.87 -12.09 14.37
N PHE A 156 -13.90 -12.25 15.70
CA PHE A 156 -12.88 -13.03 16.42
C PHE A 156 -13.14 -14.52 16.30
N VAL A 157 -12.27 -15.21 15.57
CA VAL A 157 -12.27 -16.67 15.42
C VAL A 157 -10.83 -17.17 15.53
N PRO A 158 -10.49 -17.91 16.60
CA PRO A 158 -11.32 -18.30 17.76
C PRO A 158 -11.80 -17.13 18.64
N LYS A 159 -12.91 -17.27 19.37
CA LYS A 159 -13.44 -16.20 20.25
C LYS A 159 -12.48 -15.77 21.37
N TRP A 160 -11.57 -16.65 21.81
CA TRP A 160 -10.64 -16.33 22.90
C TRP A 160 -9.55 -15.32 22.49
N THR A 161 -9.32 -15.11 21.19
CA THR A 161 -8.31 -14.14 20.71
C THR A 161 -8.68 -12.70 21.05
N ARG A 162 -9.95 -12.41 21.38
CA ARG A 162 -10.35 -11.13 21.97
C ARG A 162 -9.61 -10.81 23.27
N TYR A 163 -9.37 -11.82 24.10
CA TYR A 163 -8.65 -11.65 25.36
C TYR A 163 -7.16 -11.44 25.12
N MET A 164 -6.59 -12.02 24.05
CA MET A 164 -5.22 -11.72 23.65
C MET A 164 -5.07 -10.26 23.24
N LEU A 165 -6.05 -9.71 22.52
CA LEU A 165 -6.03 -8.29 22.18
C LEU A 165 -6.13 -7.39 23.44
N VAL A 166 -6.90 -7.79 24.46
CA VAL A 166 -6.92 -7.10 25.76
C VAL A 166 -5.55 -7.19 26.46
N LEU A 167 -4.95 -8.39 26.49
CA LEU A 167 -3.62 -8.59 27.06
C LEU A 167 -2.55 -7.77 26.32
N TRP A 168 -2.70 -7.57 25.00
CA TRP A 168 -1.83 -6.70 24.23
C TRP A 168 -1.88 -5.27 24.74
N PHE A 169 -3.07 -4.72 24.93
CA PHE A 169 -3.20 -3.35 25.44
C PHE A 169 -2.76 -3.21 26.89
N LEU A 170 -2.97 -4.23 27.73
CA LEU A 170 -2.42 -4.26 29.09
C LEU A 170 -0.88 -4.29 29.07
N ASN A 171 -0.29 -5.07 28.18
CA ASN A 171 1.16 -5.08 27.98
C ASN A 171 1.66 -3.74 27.42
N GLY A 172 0.97 -3.16 26.45
CA GLY A 172 1.30 -1.84 25.90
C GLY A 172 1.21 -0.73 26.95
N LEU A 173 0.25 -0.80 27.87
CA LEU A 173 0.15 0.12 29.01
C LEU A 173 1.38 0.03 29.92
N SER A 174 1.91 -1.18 30.12
CA SER A 174 3.15 -1.36 30.89
C SER A 174 4.35 -0.64 30.27
N TRP A 175 4.36 -0.41 28.95
CA TRP A 175 5.45 0.30 28.27
C TRP A 175 5.48 1.80 28.60
N LEU A 176 4.36 2.38 29.05
CA LEU A 176 4.30 3.78 29.48
C LEU A 176 5.06 4.00 30.80
N PHE A 177 5.06 2.98 31.66
CA PHE A 177 5.75 3.01 32.96
C PHE A 177 7.14 2.38 32.89
N PHE A 178 7.31 1.39 32.01
CA PHE A 178 8.55 0.67 31.81
C PHE A 178 8.93 0.64 30.32
N PRO A 179 9.42 1.77 29.75
CA PRO A 179 9.83 1.88 28.34
C PRO A 179 10.81 0.78 27.91
N ASN A 180 11.70 0.37 28.83
CA ASN A 180 12.66 -0.69 28.60
C ASN A 180 12.02 -2.04 28.29
N LEU A 181 10.75 -2.28 28.65
CA LEU A 181 10.01 -3.50 28.33
C LEU A 181 9.38 -3.47 26.93
N ALA A 182 9.26 -2.29 26.31
CA ALA A 182 8.81 -2.19 24.94
C ALA A 182 9.82 -2.93 24.04
N PRO A 183 9.38 -3.86 23.17
CA PRO A 183 10.27 -4.48 22.20
C PRO A 183 10.72 -3.36 21.27
N LEU A 184 12.00 -2.94 21.29
CA LEU A 184 12.44 -1.77 20.53
C LEU A 184 12.18 -1.96 19.01
N ALA A 185 12.05 -0.86 18.27
CA ALA A 185 12.23 -0.92 16.83
C ALA A 185 13.74 -1.11 16.61
N VAL A 186 14.15 -2.31 16.20
CA VAL A 186 15.55 -2.72 15.99
C VAL A 186 16.25 -1.78 14.97
N PRO A 187 17.58 -1.53 15.06
CA PRO A 187 18.56 -1.91 16.08
C PRO A 187 19.30 -0.68 16.66
N ALA A 188 18.91 -0.12 17.81
CA ALA A 188 19.83 0.76 18.56
C ALA A 188 20.64 -0.02 19.60
N ASP A 189 20.16 -1.20 20.02
CA ASP A 189 20.81 -2.02 21.04
C ASP A 189 20.81 -3.50 20.61
N MET A 190 21.90 -3.92 19.95
CA MET A 190 22.09 -5.29 19.43
C MET A 190 22.52 -6.29 20.52
N ARG A 191 22.36 -5.95 21.81
CA ARG A 191 22.71 -6.82 22.93
C ARG A 191 21.85 -8.09 22.95
N THR A 192 22.47 -9.21 23.33
CA THR A 192 21.86 -10.55 23.38
C THR A 192 20.50 -10.59 24.11
N PRO A 193 20.34 -10.04 25.34
CA PRO A 193 19.08 -10.16 26.08
C PRO A 193 17.94 -9.38 25.41
N VAL A 194 18.25 -8.24 24.82
CA VAL A 194 17.29 -7.38 24.12
C VAL A 194 16.79 -8.09 22.86
N GLN A 195 17.70 -8.65 22.07
CA GLN A 195 17.40 -9.38 20.84
C GLN A 195 16.56 -10.64 21.11
N LEU A 196 16.91 -11.43 22.13
CA LEU A 196 16.13 -12.61 22.55
C LEU A 196 14.70 -12.24 22.95
N ARG A 197 14.56 -11.17 23.73
CA ARG A 197 13.25 -10.68 24.16
C ARG A 197 12.39 -10.23 22.98
N MET A 198 12.97 -9.55 22.00
CA MET A 198 12.24 -9.14 20.79
C MET A 198 11.78 -10.34 19.95
N LEU A 199 12.65 -11.35 19.79
CA LEU A 199 12.30 -12.57 19.08
C LEU A 199 11.20 -13.34 19.80
N ALA A 200 11.31 -13.51 21.12
CA ALA A 200 10.27 -14.13 21.93
C ALA A 200 8.95 -13.36 21.83
N PHE A 201 8.99 -12.03 21.94
CA PHE A 201 7.83 -11.17 21.81
C PHE A 201 7.15 -11.31 20.44
N THR A 202 7.96 -11.26 19.38
CA THR A 202 7.49 -11.45 18.00
C THR A 202 6.87 -12.83 17.84
N LEU A 203 7.53 -13.88 18.32
CA LEU A 203 7.03 -15.26 18.24
C LEU A 203 5.68 -15.43 18.94
N ILE A 204 5.53 -14.88 20.15
CA ILE A 204 4.32 -15.05 20.96
C ILE A 204 3.15 -14.32 20.30
N TRP A 205 3.27 -13.01 20.06
CA TRP A 205 2.15 -12.21 19.60
C TRP A 205 1.74 -12.53 18.17
N PHE A 206 2.73 -12.60 17.28
CA PHE A 206 2.48 -12.91 15.89
C PHE A 206 2.17 -14.41 15.69
N GLY A 207 2.76 -15.31 16.49
CA GLY A 207 2.41 -16.74 16.47
C GLY A 207 0.96 -17.01 16.86
N VAL A 208 0.42 -16.28 17.85
CA VAL A 208 -1.02 -16.33 18.19
C VAL A 208 -1.88 -15.81 17.04
N GLY A 209 -1.45 -14.74 16.36
CA GLY A 209 -2.06 -14.24 15.12
C GLY A 209 -2.13 -15.30 14.02
N LEU A 210 -1.00 -15.93 13.74
CA LEU A 210 -0.88 -17.00 12.74
C LEU A 210 -1.75 -18.21 13.11
N PHE A 211 -1.73 -18.63 14.37
CA PHE A 211 -2.58 -19.71 14.86
C PHE A 211 -4.06 -19.39 14.65
N SER A 212 -4.49 -18.16 14.97
CA SER A 212 -5.88 -17.72 14.76
C SER A 212 -6.30 -17.85 13.30
N GLN A 213 -5.43 -17.42 12.37
CA GLN A 213 -5.70 -17.45 10.93
C GLN A 213 -5.70 -18.89 10.38
N ILE A 214 -4.77 -19.74 10.82
CA ILE A 214 -4.74 -21.18 10.46
C ILE A 214 -5.98 -21.90 11.01
N TYR A 215 -6.37 -21.60 12.25
CA TYR A 215 -7.56 -22.17 12.86
C TYR A 215 -8.81 -21.83 12.05
N ARG A 216 -8.95 -20.56 11.64
CA ARG A 216 -10.06 -20.09 10.80
C ARG A 216 -10.06 -20.73 9.42
N TYR A 217 -8.88 -20.85 8.80
CA TYR A 217 -8.72 -21.53 7.51
C TYR A 217 -9.23 -22.98 7.56
N LYS A 218 -8.97 -23.68 8.68
CA LYS A 218 -9.41 -25.07 8.89
C LYS A 218 -10.88 -25.20 9.32
N ARG A 219 -11.40 -24.28 10.15
CA ARG A 219 -12.75 -24.34 10.73
C ARG A 219 -13.53 -23.06 10.42
N GLY A 220 -14.38 -23.12 9.38
CA GLY A 220 -15.46 -22.15 9.18
C GLY A 220 -15.29 -21.11 8.07
N SER A 221 -14.24 -21.22 7.25
CA SER A 221 -14.06 -20.32 6.09
C SER A 221 -14.74 -20.84 4.82
N ASP A 222 -15.50 -19.97 4.16
CA ASP A 222 -16.05 -20.17 2.80
C ASP A 222 -14.90 -20.25 1.75
N PRO A 223 -15.06 -20.89 0.57
CA PRO A 223 -13.95 -21.06 -0.38
C PRO A 223 -13.26 -19.75 -0.80
N ILE A 224 -14.01 -18.65 -0.93
CA ILE A 224 -13.46 -17.33 -1.26
C ILE A 224 -12.65 -16.77 -0.08
N GLN A 225 -13.19 -16.83 1.14
CA GLN A 225 -12.52 -16.39 2.36
C GLN A 225 -11.23 -17.19 2.63
N ARG A 226 -11.20 -18.48 2.29
CA ARG A 226 -9.99 -19.31 2.37
C ARG A 226 -8.89 -18.77 1.48
N GLN A 227 -9.22 -18.35 0.26
CA GLN A 227 -8.23 -17.77 -0.64
C GLN A 227 -7.72 -16.42 -0.13
N GLN A 228 -8.61 -15.54 0.33
CA GLN A 228 -8.23 -14.25 0.92
C GLN A 228 -7.32 -14.43 2.15
N THR A 229 -7.68 -15.36 3.04
CA THR A 229 -6.92 -15.71 4.23
C THR A 229 -5.57 -16.32 3.89
N LYS A 230 -5.51 -17.18 2.86
CA LYS A 230 -4.27 -17.85 2.43
C LYS A 230 -3.17 -16.84 2.07
N TRP A 231 -3.49 -15.79 1.34
CA TRP A 231 -2.50 -14.78 0.96
C TRP A 231 -2.01 -13.97 2.16
N VAL A 232 -2.92 -13.58 3.07
CA VAL A 232 -2.52 -12.88 4.30
C VAL A 232 -1.64 -13.76 5.18
N VAL A 233 -2.02 -15.02 5.39
CA VAL A 233 -1.20 -16.01 6.11
C VAL A 233 0.16 -16.17 5.44
N PHE A 234 0.21 -16.28 4.11
CA PHE A 234 1.47 -16.37 3.38
C PHE A 234 2.37 -15.15 3.61
N GLY A 235 1.85 -13.93 3.43
CA GLY A 235 2.62 -12.70 3.65
C GLY A 235 3.12 -12.57 5.08
N PHE A 236 2.30 -13.02 6.04
CA PHE A 236 2.65 -13.00 7.44
C PHE A 236 3.71 -14.04 7.83
N VAL A 237 3.61 -15.27 7.33
CA VAL A 237 4.63 -16.31 7.51
C VAL A 237 5.95 -15.84 6.90
N MET A 238 5.92 -15.27 5.70
CA MET A 238 7.12 -14.73 5.05
C MET A 238 7.73 -13.57 5.84
N PHE A 239 6.90 -12.66 6.38
CA PHE A 239 7.34 -11.61 7.29
C PHE A 239 8.04 -12.21 8.53
N MET A 240 7.42 -13.19 9.21
CA MET A 240 8.03 -13.82 10.38
C MET A 240 9.33 -14.53 10.03
N VAL A 241 9.35 -15.38 9.01
CA VAL A 241 10.56 -16.10 8.58
C VAL A 241 11.67 -15.12 8.23
N GLY A 242 11.38 -14.04 7.51
CA GLY A 242 12.34 -12.99 7.20
C GLY A 242 12.89 -12.32 8.45
N MET A 243 12.02 -11.81 9.33
CA MET A 243 12.44 -11.15 10.57
C MET A 243 13.33 -12.05 11.44
N PHE A 244 13.03 -13.35 11.52
CA PHE A 244 13.88 -14.31 12.22
C PHE A 244 15.19 -14.57 11.47
N ALA A 245 15.16 -14.75 10.15
CA ALA A 245 16.35 -15.02 9.34
C ALA A 245 17.41 -13.91 9.48
N ILE A 246 16.98 -12.64 9.55
CA ILE A 246 17.91 -11.51 9.69
C ILE A 246 18.34 -11.26 11.14
N SER A 247 17.48 -11.56 12.12
CA SER A 247 17.73 -11.28 13.54
C SER A 247 18.49 -12.39 14.28
N LEU A 248 18.36 -13.65 13.85
CA LEU A 248 19.02 -14.80 14.49
C LEU A 248 20.56 -14.76 14.40
N PRO A 249 21.20 -14.42 13.26
CA PRO A 249 22.66 -14.36 13.17
C PRO A 249 23.28 -13.43 14.21
N VAL A 250 22.62 -12.30 14.51
CA VAL A 250 23.06 -11.34 15.53
C VAL A 250 23.18 -12.00 16.89
N LEU A 251 22.40 -13.03 17.22
CA LEU A 251 22.49 -13.76 18.50
C LEU A 251 23.79 -14.55 18.65
N PHE A 252 24.27 -15.16 17.56
CA PHE A 252 25.36 -16.13 17.58
C PHE A 252 26.69 -15.59 17.08
N LEU A 253 26.68 -14.45 16.38
CA LEU A 253 27.87 -13.84 15.77
C LEU A 253 28.18 -12.49 16.45
N PRO A 254 29.04 -12.46 17.48
CA PRO A 254 29.39 -11.21 18.19
C PRO A 254 29.98 -10.12 17.27
N VAL A 255 30.62 -10.52 16.18
CA VAL A 255 31.16 -9.60 15.16
C VAL A 255 30.09 -8.72 14.52
N LEU A 256 28.83 -9.15 14.49
CA LEU A 256 27.69 -8.36 14.01
C LEU A 256 27.22 -7.30 15.01
N ARG A 257 27.89 -7.15 16.16
CA ARG A 257 27.54 -6.17 17.21
C ARG A 257 28.67 -5.20 17.51
N GLN A 258 29.81 -5.34 16.83
CA GLN A 258 30.99 -4.52 17.03
C GLN A 258 31.15 -3.57 15.83
N PRO A 259 31.53 -2.31 16.05
CA PRO A 259 31.87 -1.39 14.97
C PRO A 259 32.92 -2.01 14.03
N GLY A 260 32.69 -1.89 12.73
CA GLY A 260 33.57 -2.47 11.72
C GLY A 260 32.87 -2.80 10.40
N SER A 261 33.66 -3.25 9.42
CA SER A 261 33.19 -3.53 8.06
C SER A 261 32.09 -4.59 8.00
N VAL A 262 32.14 -5.60 8.88
CA VAL A 262 31.14 -6.67 8.94
C VAL A 262 29.78 -6.14 9.41
N LEU A 263 29.75 -5.27 10.44
CA LEU A 263 28.52 -4.61 10.89
C LEU A 263 27.96 -3.68 9.80
N MET A 264 28.84 -2.93 9.12
CA MET A 264 28.45 -2.05 8.02
C MET A 264 27.74 -2.83 6.90
N VAL A 265 28.34 -3.94 6.43
CA VAL A 265 27.72 -4.80 5.41
C VAL A 265 26.41 -5.40 5.92
N TYR A 266 26.37 -5.84 7.18
CA TYR A 266 25.15 -6.37 7.77
C TYR A 266 24.01 -5.34 7.77
N LEU A 267 24.26 -4.10 8.20
CA LEU A 267 23.25 -3.02 8.20
C LEU A 267 22.79 -2.66 6.78
N MET A 268 23.70 -2.65 5.80
CA MET A 268 23.38 -2.44 4.39
C MET A 268 22.49 -3.55 3.80
N ILE A 269 22.44 -4.73 4.41
CA ILE A 269 21.56 -5.84 4.00
C ILE A 269 20.30 -5.87 4.87
N GLU A 270 20.43 -5.69 6.17
CA GLU A 270 19.34 -5.76 7.15
C GLU A 270 18.29 -4.69 6.88
N ILE A 271 18.70 -3.42 6.71
CA ILE A 271 17.78 -2.30 6.54
C ILE A 271 16.83 -2.51 5.34
N PRO A 272 17.31 -2.73 4.10
CA PRO A 272 16.40 -2.96 2.97
C PRO A 272 15.60 -4.25 3.14
N PHE A 273 16.17 -5.28 3.76
CA PHE A 273 15.49 -6.56 3.94
C PHE A 273 14.33 -6.48 4.96
N VAL A 274 14.53 -5.80 6.08
CA VAL A 274 13.47 -5.53 7.07
C VAL A 274 12.38 -4.66 6.44
N LEU A 275 12.76 -3.60 5.72
CA LEU A 275 11.83 -2.75 4.99
C LEU A 275 10.99 -3.53 3.97
N PHE A 276 11.62 -4.43 3.21
CA PHE A 276 10.93 -5.33 2.30
C PHE A 276 9.94 -6.24 3.05
N CYS A 277 10.40 -6.86 4.15
CA CYS A 277 9.58 -7.75 4.96
C CYS A 277 8.33 -7.04 5.51
N LEU A 278 8.44 -5.78 5.93
CA LEU A 278 7.31 -4.96 6.39
C LEU A 278 6.25 -4.71 5.32
N THR A 279 6.62 -4.75 4.03
CA THR A 279 5.66 -4.59 2.92
C THR A 279 4.92 -5.88 2.57
N LEU A 280 5.39 -7.04 3.00
CA LEU A 280 4.82 -8.34 2.60
C LEU A 280 3.35 -8.48 2.99
N VAL A 281 2.99 -8.13 4.23
CA VAL A 281 1.60 -8.24 4.72
C VAL A 281 0.68 -7.24 4.00
N PRO A 282 1.01 -5.93 3.89
CA PRO A 282 0.26 -5.00 3.05
C PRO A 282 0.08 -5.47 1.61
N LEU A 283 1.16 -5.97 0.96
CA LEU A 283 1.11 -6.44 -0.42
C LEU A 283 0.19 -7.65 -0.58
N THR A 284 0.22 -8.61 0.35
CA THR A 284 -0.68 -9.77 0.26
C THR A 284 -2.14 -9.42 0.53
N ILE A 285 -2.40 -8.42 1.40
CA ILE A 285 -3.75 -7.84 1.53
C ILE A 285 -4.19 -7.18 0.23
N MET A 286 -3.31 -6.41 -0.42
CA MET A 286 -3.61 -5.82 -1.73
C MET A 286 -3.88 -6.88 -2.80
N ILE A 287 -3.18 -8.03 -2.77
CA ILE A 287 -3.48 -9.17 -3.64
C ILE A 287 -4.88 -9.74 -3.32
N SER A 288 -5.23 -9.90 -2.04
CA SER A 288 -6.57 -10.34 -1.63
C SER A 288 -7.67 -9.39 -2.10
N ILE A 289 -7.42 -8.08 -2.05
CA ILE A 289 -8.30 -7.04 -2.59
C ILE A 289 -8.45 -7.16 -4.10
N LEU A 290 -7.35 -7.21 -4.85
CA LEU A 290 -7.37 -7.11 -6.31
C LEU A 290 -7.78 -8.38 -7.03
N LYS A 291 -7.42 -9.54 -6.47
CA LYS A 291 -7.58 -10.85 -7.13
C LYS A 291 -8.79 -11.62 -6.62
N TYR A 292 -9.15 -11.46 -5.35
CA TYR A 292 -10.24 -12.20 -4.71
C TYR A 292 -11.39 -11.30 -4.28
N GLN A 293 -11.47 -10.13 -4.89
CA GLN A 293 -12.54 -9.14 -4.76
C GLN A 293 -12.90 -8.80 -3.31
N LEU A 294 -11.89 -8.75 -2.43
CA LEU A 294 -12.14 -8.38 -1.04
C LEU A 294 -12.70 -6.96 -1.00
N TRP A 295 -13.94 -6.85 -0.51
CA TRP A 295 -14.76 -5.63 -0.45
C TRP A 295 -15.29 -5.09 -1.80
N ASP A 296 -15.25 -5.85 -2.89
CA ASP A 296 -15.78 -5.48 -4.22
C ASP A 296 -15.27 -4.12 -4.74
N ILE A 297 -13.95 -3.88 -4.68
CA ILE A 297 -13.30 -2.60 -5.09
C ILE A 297 -12.45 -2.70 -6.37
N ASP A 298 -12.54 -3.82 -7.07
CA ASP A 298 -11.50 -4.23 -7.99
C ASP A 298 -11.31 -3.32 -9.20
N ALA A 299 -12.42 -2.91 -9.84
CA ALA A 299 -12.38 -2.21 -11.11
C ALA A 299 -11.67 -0.85 -10.96
N LEU A 300 -11.84 -0.21 -9.80
CA LEU A 300 -11.37 1.13 -9.55
C LEU A 300 -9.99 1.14 -8.87
N ILE A 301 -9.62 0.11 -8.08
CA ILE A 301 -8.25 -0.02 -7.55
C ILE A 301 -7.27 -0.52 -8.61
N ARG A 302 -7.65 -1.50 -9.46
CA ARG A 302 -6.81 -1.89 -10.61
C ARG A 302 -6.50 -0.69 -11.50
N ARG A 303 -7.50 0.17 -11.72
CA ARG A 303 -7.34 1.42 -12.45
C ARG A 303 -6.36 2.35 -11.74
N THR A 304 -6.57 2.68 -10.47
CA THR A 304 -5.70 3.63 -9.75
C THR A 304 -4.28 3.10 -9.56
N LEU A 305 -4.08 1.81 -9.25
CA LEU A 305 -2.74 1.22 -9.20
C LEU A 305 -2.05 1.23 -10.56
N ALA A 306 -2.77 0.95 -11.65
CA ALA A 306 -2.22 1.10 -12.99
C ALA A 306 -1.76 2.55 -13.22
N TYR A 307 -2.56 3.57 -12.87
CA TYR A 307 -2.11 4.97 -12.94
C TYR A 307 -0.90 5.25 -12.06
N THR A 308 -0.90 4.82 -10.81
CA THR A 308 0.20 5.10 -9.88
C THR A 308 1.50 4.43 -10.34
N VAL A 309 1.46 3.16 -10.76
CA VAL A 309 2.63 2.45 -11.30
C VAL A 309 3.11 3.11 -12.58
N LEU A 310 2.18 3.51 -13.45
CA LEU A 310 2.50 4.15 -14.72
C LEU A 310 3.15 5.53 -14.53
N THR A 311 2.51 6.39 -13.74
CA THR A 311 3.01 7.73 -13.40
C THR A 311 4.31 7.63 -12.61
N GLY A 312 4.42 6.67 -11.68
CA GLY A 312 5.63 6.41 -10.91
C GLY A 312 6.78 5.92 -11.79
N THR A 313 6.52 5.03 -12.74
CA THR A 313 7.52 4.59 -13.73
C THR A 313 7.96 5.76 -14.60
N LEU A 314 7.04 6.61 -15.04
CA LEU A 314 7.36 7.80 -15.83
C LEU A 314 8.19 8.82 -15.04
N ALA A 315 7.84 9.07 -13.78
CA ALA A 315 8.57 9.95 -12.88
C ALA A 315 9.96 9.38 -12.53
N GLY A 316 10.05 8.07 -12.29
CA GLY A 316 11.30 7.37 -12.07
C GLY A 316 12.21 7.44 -13.29
N LEU A 317 11.68 7.13 -14.48
CA LEU A 317 12.42 7.24 -15.74
C LEU A 317 12.90 8.67 -15.99
N TYR A 318 12.10 9.68 -15.67
CA TYR A 318 12.51 11.09 -15.66
C TYR A 318 13.68 11.33 -14.71
N PHE A 319 13.54 10.94 -13.44
CA PHE A 319 14.55 11.16 -12.41
C PHE A 319 15.88 10.47 -12.76
N PHE A 320 15.84 9.19 -13.14
CA PHE A 320 17.02 8.44 -13.55
C PHE A 320 17.65 8.97 -14.83
N SER A 321 16.86 9.45 -15.79
CA SER A 321 17.40 10.08 -17.01
C SER A 321 18.16 11.36 -16.70
N VAL A 322 17.63 12.19 -15.79
CA VAL A 322 18.33 13.40 -15.33
C VAL A 322 19.66 13.04 -14.66
N LEU A 323 19.66 12.07 -13.74
CA LEU A 323 20.88 11.61 -13.07
C LEU A 323 21.92 11.06 -14.06
N LEU A 324 21.48 10.26 -15.04
CA LEU A 324 22.36 9.63 -16.02
C LEU A 324 22.92 10.65 -17.02
N LEU A 325 22.10 11.59 -17.51
CA LEU A 325 22.54 12.69 -18.35
C LEU A 325 23.50 13.62 -17.61
N GLN A 326 23.24 13.90 -16.34
CA GLN A 326 24.13 14.70 -15.49
C GLN A 326 25.47 13.98 -15.25
N ALA A 327 25.45 12.66 -15.01
CA ALA A 327 26.66 11.85 -14.86
C ALA A 327 27.48 11.78 -16.16
N LEU A 328 26.84 11.55 -17.32
CA LEU A 328 27.49 11.53 -18.63
C LEU A 328 28.07 12.89 -18.99
N PHE A 329 27.35 13.98 -18.73
CA PHE A 329 27.81 15.34 -18.99
C PHE A 329 29.02 15.69 -18.12
N ASN A 330 28.98 15.37 -16.84
CA ASN A 330 30.12 15.54 -15.92
C ASN A 330 31.34 14.73 -16.36
N TRP A 331 31.11 13.53 -16.92
CA TRP A 331 32.17 12.67 -17.46
C TRP A 331 32.77 13.22 -18.76
N LEU A 332 31.95 13.78 -19.66
CA LEU A 332 32.37 14.30 -20.98
C LEU A 332 33.03 15.69 -20.93
N VAL A 333 32.52 16.60 -20.09
CA VAL A 333 32.91 18.03 -20.11
C VAL A 333 33.98 18.34 -19.06
N GLY A 334 34.17 17.46 -18.07
CA GLY A 334 35.02 17.73 -16.92
C GLY A 334 34.45 18.84 -16.02
N ARG A 335 34.85 18.87 -14.74
CA ARG A 335 34.39 19.87 -13.77
C ARG A 335 34.79 21.28 -14.21
N SER A 336 33.89 22.03 -14.85
CA SER A 336 34.07 23.46 -15.10
C SER A 336 32.77 24.22 -14.87
N ASP A 337 32.89 25.29 -14.08
CA ASP A 337 31.94 26.35 -13.70
C ASP A 337 30.48 26.02 -13.36
N ASN A 338 30.03 26.54 -12.22
CA ASN A 338 28.63 26.47 -11.75
C ASN A 338 27.59 26.93 -12.79
N LEU A 339 27.97 27.82 -13.71
CA LEU A 339 27.10 28.28 -14.80
C LEU A 339 26.90 27.23 -15.89
N ALA A 340 27.90 26.40 -16.18
CA ALA A 340 27.77 25.28 -17.12
C ALA A 340 26.91 24.14 -16.53
N LEU A 341 26.97 23.94 -15.21
CA LEU A 341 26.08 23.01 -14.49
C LEU A 341 24.61 23.47 -14.54
N VAL A 342 24.34 24.75 -14.27
CA VAL A 342 22.97 25.30 -14.32
C VAL A 342 22.43 25.32 -15.75
N GLY A 343 23.26 25.73 -16.73
CA GLY A 343 22.90 25.74 -18.15
C GLY A 343 22.62 24.33 -18.70
N SER A 344 23.45 23.35 -18.36
CA SER A 344 23.25 21.95 -18.78
C SER A 344 22.00 21.33 -18.13
N THR A 345 21.74 21.62 -16.86
CA THR A 345 20.53 21.14 -16.16
C THR A 345 19.25 21.70 -16.81
N LEU A 346 19.24 22.99 -17.16
CA LEU A 346 18.13 23.64 -17.87
C LEU A 346 17.95 23.10 -19.30
N ALA A 347 19.05 22.89 -20.03
CA ALA A 347 19.01 22.32 -21.38
C ALA A 347 18.48 20.88 -21.38
N ILE A 348 18.93 20.05 -20.43
CA ILE A 348 18.45 18.68 -20.21
C ILE A 348 16.94 18.69 -19.88
N ALA A 349 16.50 19.57 -18.97
CA ALA A 349 15.09 19.70 -18.61
C ALA A 349 14.21 20.11 -19.81
N ALA A 350 14.69 21.05 -20.63
CA ALA A 350 13.99 21.53 -21.82
C ALA A 350 13.88 20.47 -22.92
N ALA A 351 14.97 19.72 -23.18
CA ALA A 351 15.00 18.65 -24.19
C ALA A 351 14.12 17.45 -23.81
N PHE A 352 13.90 17.20 -22.52
CA PHE A 352 13.14 16.05 -22.05
C PHE A 352 11.62 16.28 -21.97
N ASN A 353 11.17 17.53 -21.92
CA ASN A 353 9.75 17.87 -21.94
C ASN A 353 8.98 17.29 -23.15
N PRO A 354 9.47 17.39 -24.41
CA PRO A 354 8.79 16.76 -25.55
C PRO A 354 8.82 15.22 -25.51
N LEU A 355 9.85 14.61 -24.91
CA LEU A 355 9.93 13.15 -24.76
C LEU A 355 8.90 12.65 -23.75
N ARG A 356 8.73 13.37 -22.63
CA ARG A 356 7.71 13.10 -21.61
C ARG A 356 6.31 13.06 -22.23
N THR A 357 5.96 14.08 -23.02
CA THR A 357 4.63 14.17 -23.65
C THR A 357 4.38 12.99 -24.60
N ARG A 358 5.37 12.61 -25.43
CA ARG A 358 5.25 11.47 -26.35
C ARG A 358 5.08 10.12 -25.64
N ILE A 359 5.85 9.91 -24.56
CA ILE A 359 5.71 8.68 -23.77
C ILE A 359 4.33 8.63 -23.13
N GLN A 360 3.85 9.75 -22.58
CA GLN A 360 2.54 9.86 -21.95
C GLN A 360 1.39 9.61 -22.96
N GLU A 361 1.47 10.21 -24.15
CA GLU A 361 0.49 9.99 -25.24
C GLU A 361 0.47 8.54 -25.73
N ASN A 362 1.63 7.90 -25.90
CA ASN A 362 1.71 6.53 -26.40
C ASN A 362 1.19 5.51 -25.38
N ILE A 363 1.43 5.79 -24.10
CA ILE A 363 0.90 5.04 -22.97
C ILE A 363 -0.62 5.20 -22.88
N ASP A 364 -1.12 6.44 -22.93
CA ASP A 364 -2.56 6.71 -22.90
C ASP A 364 -3.25 5.99 -24.07
N ARG A 365 -2.65 6.01 -25.26
CA ARG A 365 -3.18 5.28 -26.42
C ARG A 365 -3.22 3.76 -26.22
N ARG A 366 -2.27 3.18 -25.47
CA ARG A 366 -2.16 1.72 -25.26
C ARG A 366 -2.99 1.21 -24.08
N PHE A 367 -3.22 2.04 -23.05
CA PHE A 367 -4.01 1.71 -21.85
C PHE A 367 -5.46 2.20 -21.92
N TYR A 368 -5.71 3.36 -22.54
CA TYR A 368 -7.03 3.97 -22.70
C TYR A 368 -7.70 3.70 -24.05
N ARG A 369 -7.23 2.71 -24.81
CA ARG A 369 -7.85 2.32 -26.09
C ARG A 369 -9.37 2.12 -25.98
N ARG A 370 -9.89 1.74 -24.80
CA ARG A 370 -11.33 1.60 -24.55
C ARG A 370 -12.09 2.88 -24.20
N LYS A 371 -11.46 3.92 -23.63
CA LYS A 371 -12.17 5.15 -23.20
C LYS A 371 -12.20 6.23 -24.28
N TYR A 372 -11.15 6.31 -25.11
CA TYR A 372 -11.09 7.28 -26.22
C TYR A 372 -12.06 6.92 -27.34
N ASP A 373 -12.32 5.61 -27.54
CA ASP A 373 -13.34 5.16 -28.49
C ASP A 373 -14.76 5.44 -27.96
N SER A 374 -15.06 5.34 -26.66
CA SER A 374 -16.43 5.57 -26.15
C SER A 374 -16.93 7.01 -26.34
N GLU A 375 -16.12 8.02 -26.02
CA GLU A 375 -16.53 9.42 -26.20
C GLU A 375 -16.63 9.78 -27.68
N ARG A 376 -15.68 9.33 -28.52
CA ARG A 376 -15.68 9.60 -29.96
C ARG A 376 -16.80 8.86 -30.68
N LEU A 377 -17.11 7.62 -30.29
CA LEU A 377 -18.23 6.84 -30.81
C LEU A 377 -19.56 7.45 -30.38
N VAL A 378 -19.73 7.91 -29.13
CA VAL A 378 -20.97 8.57 -28.69
C VAL A 378 -21.17 9.93 -29.37
N THR A 379 -20.10 10.71 -29.60
CA THR A 379 -20.21 11.97 -30.35
C THR A 379 -20.47 11.74 -31.84
N THR A 380 -19.90 10.69 -32.42
CA THR A 380 -20.13 10.34 -33.84
C THR A 380 -21.54 9.77 -34.01
N PHE A 381 -21.99 8.92 -33.08
CA PHE A 381 -23.35 8.39 -33.03
C PHE A 381 -24.38 9.51 -32.79
N GLY A 382 -24.10 10.43 -31.87
CA GLY A 382 -24.94 11.61 -31.60
C GLY A 382 -25.02 12.59 -32.77
N ALA A 383 -23.99 12.65 -33.60
CA ALA A 383 -24.01 13.42 -34.85
C ALA A 383 -24.81 12.71 -35.95
N SER A 384 -24.64 11.39 -36.13
CA SER A 384 -25.38 10.60 -37.12
C SER A 384 -26.88 10.43 -36.79
N LEU A 385 -27.24 10.44 -35.50
CA LEU A 385 -28.63 10.44 -35.01
C LEU A 385 -29.46 11.63 -35.50
N ARG A 386 -28.81 12.73 -35.89
CA ARG A 386 -29.48 13.98 -36.26
C ARG A 386 -29.89 14.02 -37.74
N ASP A 387 -29.32 13.14 -38.56
CA ASP A 387 -29.52 13.10 -40.02
C ASP A 387 -30.29 11.85 -40.52
N GLU A 388 -30.63 10.91 -39.63
CA GLU A 388 -31.31 9.66 -39.99
C GLU A 388 -32.78 9.64 -39.58
N VAL A 389 -33.66 9.59 -40.59
CA VAL A 389 -35.12 9.73 -40.45
C VAL A 389 -35.84 8.37 -40.26
N GLU A 390 -35.14 7.24 -40.40
CA GLU A 390 -35.71 5.89 -40.27
C GLU A 390 -35.36 5.21 -38.92
N ILE A 391 -36.39 4.96 -38.10
CA ILE A 391 -36.29 4.36 -36.75
C ILE A 391 -35.64 2.97 -36.77
N ASP A 392 -35.89 2.16 -37.81
CA ASP A 392 -35.35 0.80 -37.92
C ASP A 392 -33.83 0.78 -38.16
N GLN A 393 -33.31 1.74 -38.93
CA GLN A 393 -31.86 1.87 -39.17
C GLN A 393 -31.15 2.35 -37.90
N LEU A 394 -31.79 3.26 -37.17
CA LEU A 394 -31.30 3.79 -35.91
C LEU A 394 -31.17 2.70 -34.83
N ALA A 395 -32.19 1.85 -34.73
CA ALA A 395 -32.23 0.70 -33.83
C ALA A 395 -31.05 -0.26 -34.07
N ASN A 396 -30.79 -0.59 -35.33
CA ASN A 396 -29.71 -1.51 -35.69
C ASN A 396 -28.32 -0.91 -35.45
N ARG A 397 -28.13 0.39 -35.75
CA ARG A 397 -26.86 1.06 -35.46
C ARG A 397 -26.59 1.22 -33.97
N LEU A 398 -27.63 1.45 -33.16
CA LEU A 398 -27.51 1.50 -31.71
C LEU A 398 -27.06 0.15 -31.15
N LEU A 399 -27.68 -0.94 -31.61
CA LEU A 399 -27.29 -2.29 -31.21
C LEU A 399 -25.86 -2.64 -31.67
N LEU A 400 -25.44 -2.25 -32.87
CA LEU A 400 -24.06 -2.42 -33.35
C LEU A 400 -23.05 -1.62 -32.52
N ALA A 401 -23.34 -0.35 -32.22
CA ALA A 401 -22.47 0.49 -31.38
C ALA A 401 -22.34 -0.07 -29.95
N VAL A 402 -23.44 -0.59 -29.39
CA VAL A 402 -23.44 -1.28 -28.10
C VAL A 402 -22.62 -2.58 -28.17
N GLN A 403 -22.75 -3.35 -29.26
CA GLN A 403 -21.99 -4.59 -29.45
C GLN A 403 -20.48 -4.33 -29.58
N GLU A 404 -20.08 -3.31 -30.34
CA GLU A 404 -18.68 -2.93 -30.52
C GLU A 404 -18.07 -2.30 -29.26
N THR A 405 -18.85 -1.49 -28.52
CA THR A 405 -18.32 -0.75 -27.37
C THR A 405 -18.29 -1.60 -26.10
N LEU A 406 -19.33 -2.40 -25.85
CA LEU A 406 -19.52 -3.11 -24.59
C LEU A 406 -19.29 -4.62 -24.70
N GLN A 407 -19.22 -5.18 -25.91
CA GLN A 407 -19.11 -6.62 -26.18
C GLN A 407 -19.99 -7.49 -25.27
N PRO A 408 -21.30 -7.21 -25.15
CA PRO A 408 -22.19 -8.00 -24.34
C PRO A 408 -22.42 -9.38 -24.98
N ASP A 409 -22.71 -10.38 -24.15
CA ASP A 409 -23.09 -11.73 -24.59
C ASP A 409 -24.44 -11.74 -25.35
N GLY A 410 -25.24 -10.67 -25.23
CA GLY A 410 -26.43 -10.40 -26.03
C GLY A 410 -27.02 -9.02 -25.71
N ALA A 411 -27.72 -8.43 -26.68
CA ALA A 411 -28.39 -7.14 -26.52
C ALA A 411 -29.78 -7.17 -27.19
N GLU A 412 -30.78 -6.58 -26.52
CA GLU A 412 -32.15 -6.45 -27.03
C GLU A 412 -32.61 -5.00 -26.93
N LEU A 413 -33.20 -4.49 -28.01
CA LEU A 413 -33.79 -3.16 -28.06
C LEU A 413 -35.31 -3.27 -28.14
N TRP A 414 -35.99 -2.56 -27.24
CA TRP A 414 -37.45 -2.53 -27.12
C TRP A 414 -37.95 -1.17 -27.58
N LEU A 415 -38.59 -1.12 -28.75
CA LEU A 415 -39.25 0.09 -29.23
C LEU A 415 -40.69 0.13 -28.71
N VAL A 416 -41.03 1.22 -28.03
CA VAL A 416 -42.36 1.44 -27.45
C VAL A 416 -43.15 2.35 -28.38
N GLU A 417 -44.16 1.80 -29.05
CA GLU A 417 -45.06 2.59 -29.89
C GLU A 417 -46.28 3.03 -29.07
N ALA A 418 -46.42 4.34 -28.85
CA ALA A 418 -47.56 4.91 -28.17
C ALA A 418 -48.67 5.23 -29.19
N ARG A 419 -49.73 4.40 -29.23
CA ARG A 419 -50.96 4.76 -29.95
C ARG A 419 -51.91 5.47 -29.01
N GLU A 420 -52.25 6.73 -29.32
CA GLU A 420 -53.30 7.46 -28.61
C GLU A 420 -54.63 6.69 -28.70
N GLY A 421 -55.13 6.25 -27.54
CA GLY A 421 -56.51 5.77 -27.39
C GLY A 421 -56.75 4.30 -27.01
N LYS A 422 -55.73 3.42 -26.88
CA LYS A 422 -55.94 2.03 -26.39
C LYS A 422 -54.80 1.50 -25.49
N HIS A 423 -55.18 0.77 -24.43
CA HIS A 423 -54.33 0.21 -23.35
C HIS A 423 -53.45 -1.01 -23.74
N TRP A 424 -52.87 -1.05 -24.94
CA TRP A 424 -51.91 -2.11 -25.27
C TRP A 424 -50.68 -1.54 -25.96
N ILE A 425 -49.51 -1.79 -25.37
CA ILE A 425 -48.20 -1.41 -25.89
C ILE A 425 -47.78 -2.47 -26.91
N GLN A 426 -47.58 -2.09 -28.16
CA GLN A 426 -46.96 -2.96 -29.15
C GLN A 426 -45.45 -2.81 -29.01
N VAL A 427 -44.75 -3.89 -28.68
CA VAL A 427 -43.29 -3.93 -28.61
C VAL A 427 -42.78 -4.65 -29.86
N THR A 428 -42.06 -3.92 -30.71
CA THR A 428 -41.30 -4.54 -31.81
C THR A 428 -39.90 -4.90 -31.30
N ARG A 429 -39.53 -6.17 -31.38
CA ARG A 429 -38.25 -6.72 -30.89
C ARG A 429 -37.23 -6.79 -32.03
N SER A 430 -36.14 -6.04 -31.93
CA SER A 430 -34.94 -6.26 -32.75
C SER A 430 -33.87 -6.93 -31.89
N SER A 431 -33.37 -8.10 -32.33
CA SER A 431 -32.37 -8.89 -31.60
C SER A 431 -31.20 -9.22 -32.52
N ILE A 432 -29.97 -8.96 -32.07
CA ILE A 432 -28.75 -9.45 -32.71
C ILE A 432 -28.19 -10.57 -31.81
N TYR A 433 -28.29 -11.83 -32.27
CA TYR A 433 -27.56 -12.94 -31.66
C TYR A 433 -26.20 -13.11 -32.37
N PRO A 434 -25.09 -13.29 -31.64
CA PRO A 434 -23.84 -13.67 -32.27
C PRO A 434 -23.99 -15.07 -32.89
N ARG A 435 -23.67 -15.22 -34.18
CA ARG A 435 -23.48 -16.54 -34.80
C ARG A 435 -22.37 -17.25 -34.02
N ARG A 436 -22.72 -18.33 -33.32
CA ARG A 436 -21.74 -19.29 -32.81
C ARG A 436 -21.00 -19.89 -34.01
N PHE A 437 -19.69 -19.65 -34.07
CA PHE A 437 -18.73 -20.54 -34.73
C PHE A 437 -17.80 -21.09 -33.65
#